data_AF-A0A2A3TBH6-F1
#
_entry.id   AF-A0A2A3TBH6-F1
#
_cell.length_a   1.000
_cell.length_b   1.000
_cell.length_c   1.000
_cell.angle_alpha   90.00
_cell.angle_beta   90.00
_cell.angle_gamma   90.00
#
_symmetry.space_group_name_H-M   'P 1'
#
loop_
_entity.id
_entity.type
_entity.pdbx_description
1 polymer ?
#
loop_
_entity_poly.entity_id
_entity_poly.type
_entity_poly.pdbx_seq_one_letter_code
_entity_poly.pdbx_strand_id
1 'polypeptide(L)'
;MTFTLPNPQTLDDKFWQRYNQHLQNNYKHSTIQTHKCYSRKFSHILNDGNAQELLTLSNHKRLMVMSALDSLSKFMGCYDLWESIKKRYHLKWSYNDGLSFFNAITNGDTLDSMLKWVKDTISILPKPDANILIYCTVTGLRPTEACQSIELIQTDLDNYLNKDSMMLEHFKYAELFIRKTKHAFVSIIDDSIIELAQNTSQRSYNSVRMLLRKQGIEMHMAYCRKIFATYLRNNGIQPEIIDLLQGRVPKSVFLRHYYRPNMISDEIKPCIFKLQQLLTIN
;
A
#
# COMPACT_ATOMS: atom_id res chain seq x y z
N MET A 1 1.89 44.99 -5.11
CA MET A 1 3.28 44.55 -5.30
C MET A 1 3.25 43.31 -6.17
N THR A 2 3.63 43.47 -7.43
CA THR A 2 3.89 42.35 -8.35
C THR A 2 5.09 41.58 -7.81
N PHE A 3 4.86 40.35 -7.34
CA PHE A 3 5.95 39.40 -7.11
C PHE A 3 6.51 39.05 -8.48
N THR A 4 7.50 39.82 -8.94
CA THR A 4 8.38 39.39 -10.01
C THR A 4 9.05 38.12 -9.51
N LEU A 5 8.72 37.00 -10.14
CA LEU A 5 9.53 35.79 -10.06
C LEU A 5 10.99 36.20 -10.23
N PRO A 6 11.94 35.62 -9.47
CA PRO A 6 13.34 35.79 -9.81
C PRO A 6 13.47 35.40 -11.28
N ASN A 7 13.91 36.38 -12.09
CA ASN A 7 14.26 36.33 -13.52
C ASN A 7 14.11 34.93 -14.12
N PRO A 8 13.24 34.68 -15.13
CA PRO A 8 12.89 33.32 -15.55
C PRO A 8 14.15 32.50 -15.66
N GLN A 9 14.40 31.65 -14.66
CA GLN A 9 15.51 30.73 -14.73
C GLN A 9 15.15 29.89 -15.93
N THR A 10 15.87 30.09 -17.03
CA THR A 10 15.81 29.21 -18.18
C THR A 10 15.93 27.82 -17.59
N LEU A 11 14.86 27.03 -17.68
CA LEU A 11 14.79 25.66 -17.20
C LEU A 11 15.66 24.80 -18.12
N ASP A 12 16.94 25.13 -18.17
CA ASP A 12 17.95 24.57 -19.01
C ASP A 12 18.37 23.20 -18.47
N ASP A 13 19.21 22.51 -19.23
CA ASP A 13 19.63 21.17 -18.84
C ASP A 13 20.39 21.17 -17.50
N LYS A 14 21.12 22.25 -17.19
CA LYS A 14 21.85 22.38 -15.92
C LYS A 14 20.89 22.50 -14.73
N PHE A 15 19.82 23.27 -14.84
CA PHE A 15 18.77 23.34 -13.82
C PHE A 15 18.18 21.96 -13.56
N TRP A 16 17.78 21.25 -14.61
CA TRP A 16 17.17 19.92 -14.46
C TRP A 16 18.13 18.86 -13.91
N GLN A 17 19.43 18.98 -14.20
CA GLN A 17 20.46 18.13 -13.57
C GLN A 17 20.53 18.37 -12.06
N ARG A 18 20.58 19.64 -11.62
CA ARG A 18 20.58 19.99 -10.19
C ARG A 18 19.30 19.55 -9.49
N TYR A 19 18.15 19.74 -10.13
CA TYR A 19 16.87 19.25 -9.59
C TYR A 19 16.86 17.72 -9.48
N ASN A 20 17.41 17.00 -10.47
CA ASN A 20 17.52 15.55 -10.41
C ASN A 20 18.41 15.07 -9.25
N GLN A 21 19.52 15.76 -8.97
CA GLN A 21 20.36 15.48 -7.79
C GLN A 21 19.58 15.74 -6.48
N HIS A 22 18.84 16.85 -6.41
CA HIS A 22 17.95 17.12 -5.27
C HIS A 22 16.93 15.99 -5.07
N LEU A 23 16.33 15.48 -6.16
CA LEU A 23 15.40 14.36 -6.08
C LEU A 23 16.08 13.08 -5.57
N GLN A 24 17.29 12.78 -6.05
CA GLN A 24 18.07 11.61 -5.63
C GLN A 24 18.39 11.61 -4.13
N ASN A 25 18.66 12.78 -3.56
CA ASN A 25 18.98 12.90 -2.14
C ASN A 25 17.76 12.78 -1.22
N ASN A 26 16.56 13.03 -1.73
CA ASN A 26 15.35 13.20 -0.90
C ASN A 26 14.25 12.15 -1.15
N TYR A 27 14.30 11.42 -2.27
CA TYR A 27 13.21 10.55 -2.70
C TYR A 27 13.71 9.17 -3.15
N LYS A 28 12.82 8.18 -3.07
CA LYS A 28 13.08 6.83 -3.59
C LYS A 28 13.09 6.81 -5.11
N HIS A 29 13.84 5.89 -5.70
CA HIS A 29 14.05 5.78 -7.15
C HIS A 29 12.76 5.86 -8.00
N SER A 30 11.70 5.14 -7.60
CA SER A 30 10.41 5.18 -8.31
C SER A 30 9.75 6.56 -8.29
N THR A 31 9.85 7.28 -7.15
CA THR A 31 9.33 8.64 -7.00
C THR A 31 10.14 9.65 -7.81
N ILE A 32 11.47 9.49 -7.88
CA ILE A 32 12.36 10.36 -8.66
C ILE A 32 11.90 10.42 -10.12
N GLN A 33 11.67 9.26 -10.74
CA GLN A 33 11.31 9.22 -12.16
C GLN A 33 9.95 9.89 -12.43
N THR A 34 8.97 9.66 -11.56
CA THR A 34 7.67 10.34 -11.61
C THR A 34 7.82 11.85 -11.44
N HIS A 35 8.53 12.29 -10.40
CA HIS A 35 8.73 13.70 -10.11
C HIS A 35 9.47 14.39 -11.25
N LYS A 36 10.54 13.79 -11.79
CA LYS A 36 11.28 14.31 -12.94
C LYS A 36 10.37 14.51 -14.16
N CYS A 37 9.59 13.48 -14.52
CA CYS A 37 8.70 13.52 -15.68
C CYS A 37 7.62 14.59 -15.53
N TYR A 38 6.89 14.60 -14.41
CA TYR A 38 5.77 15.54 -14.21
C TYR A 38 6.23 16.94 -13.86
N SER A 39 7.35 17.13 -13.15
CA SER A 39 7.91 18.46 -12.90
C SER A 39 8.28 19.13 -14.22
N ARG A 40 8.93 18.40 -15.15
CA ARG A 40 9.23 18.92 -16.49
C ARG A 40 7.96 19.26 -17.25
N LYS A 41 7.05 18.28 -17.35
CA LYS A 41 5.83 18.40 -18.16
C LYS A 41 4.89 19.52 -17.71
N PHE A 42 4.81 19.78 -16.40
CA PHE A 42 3.85 20.72 -15.83
C PHE A 42 4.51 21.97 -15.22
N SER A 43 5.81 22.19 -15.46
CA SER A 43 6.56 23.32 -14.91
C SER A 43 5.98 24.68 -15.30
N HIS A 44 5.35 24.80 -16.47
CA HIS A 44 4.69 26.03 -16.94
C HIS A 44 3.58 26.51 -16.00
N ILE A 45 2.94 25.62 -15.23
CA ILE A 45 1.94 26.01 -14.23
C ILE A 45 2.55 26.94 -13.16
N LEU A 46 3.82 26.73 -12.79
CA LEU A 46 4.51 27.59 -11.82
C LEU A 46 4.89 28.95 -12.40
N ASN A 47 4.96 29.08 -13.73
CA ASN A 47 5.25 30.34 -14.41
C ASN A 47 3.97 31.13 -14.68
N ASP A 48 2.96 30.49 -15.26
CA ASP A 48 1.75 31.14 -15.76
C ASP A 48 0.65 31.22 -14.69
N GLY A 49 0.80 30.45 -13.61
CA GLY A 49 -0.17 30.37 -12.51
C GLY A 49 -1.50 29.69 -12.87
N ASN A 50 -1.62 29.14 -14.09
CA ASN A 50 -2.84 28.52 -14.59
C ASN A 50 -2.81 27.00 -14.39
N ALA A 51 -3.60 26.50 -13.45
CA ALA A 51 -3.71 25.07 -13.15
C ALA A 51 -5.01 24.41 -13.66
N GLN A 52 -5.73 25.06 -14.59
CA GLN A 52 -7.00 24.54 -15.11
C GLN A 52 -6.86 23.13 -15.70
N GLU A 53 -5.75 22.86 -16.40
CA GLU A 53 -5.49 21.53 -16.96
C GLU A 53 -5.38 20.42 -15.91
N LEU A 54 -5.06 20.75 -14.64
CA LEU A 54 -5.00 19.75 -13.60
C LEU A 54 -6.41 19.24 -13.24
N LEU A 55 -7.46 20.04 -13.44
CA LEU A 55 -8.83 19.68 -13.12
C LEU A 55 -9.40 18.61 -14.07
N THR A 56 -8.85 18.48 -15.27
CA THR A 56 -9.28 17.48 -16.26
C THR A 56 -8.55 16.15 -16.09
N LEU A 57 -7.51 16.10 -15.26
CA LEU A 57 -6.77 14.87 -14.96
C LEU A 57 -7.57 13.97 -14.01
N SER A 58 -7.39 12.66 -14.16
CA SER A 58 -7.87 11.71 -13.15
C SER A 58 -7.28 12.04 -11.78
N ASN A 59 -8.02 11.74 -10.70
CA ASN A 59 -7.61 12.02 -9.33
C ASN A 59 -6.18 11.55 -9.02
N HIS A 60 -5.87 10.31 -9.40
CA HIS A 60 -4.54 9.74 -9.17
C HIS A 60 -3.45 10.52 -9.89
N LYS A 61 -3.63 10.80 -11.19
CA LYS A 61 -2.65 11.54 -11.99
C LYS A 61 -2.48 12.97 -11.49
N ARG A 62 -3.59 13.65 -11.15
CA ARG A 62 -3.59 14.98 -10.53
C ARG A 62 -2.75 15.03 -9.26
N LEU A 63 -2.91 14.06 -8.35
CA LEU A 63 -2.12 13.99 -7.12
C LEU A 63 -0.62 13.78 -7.38
N MET A 64 -0.26 12.95 -8.36
CA MET A 64 1.15 12.76 -8.74
C MET A 64 1.75 14.04 -9.32
N VAL A 65 1.01 14.75 -10.17
CA VAL A 65 1.45 16.03 -10.74
C VAL A 65 1.58 17.09 -9.65
N MET A 66 0.58 17.20 -8.77
CA MET A 66 0.64 18.12 -7.63
C MET A 66 1.85 17.83 -6.73
N SER A 67 2.16 16.56 -6.45
CA SER A 67 3.34 16.16 -5.66
C SER A 67 4.65 16.56 -6.34
N ALA A 68 4.73 16.40 -7.66
CA ALA A 68 5.89 16.82 -8.44
C ALA A 68 6.08 18.35 -8.44
N LEU A 69 4.99 19.11 -8.60
CA LEU A 69 5.02 20.59 -8.57
C LEU A 69 5.32 21.14 -7.16
N ASP A 70 4.86 20.45 -6.12
CA ASP A 70 5.20 20.78 -4.73
C ASP A 70 6.70 20.64 -4.48
N SER A 71 7.31 19.56 -4.97
CA SER A 71 8.76 19.34 -4.92
C SER A 71 9.52 20.37 -5.75
N LEU A 72 9.06 20.67 -6.98
CA LEU A 72 9.71 21.62 -7.88
C LEU A 72 9.65 23.05 -7.33
N SER A 73 8.49 23.49 -6.85
CA SER A 73 8.31 24.83 -6.29
C SER A 73 9.16 25.08 -5.05
N LYS A 74 9.32 24.07 -4.18
CA LYS A 74 10.25 24.12 -3.04
C LYS A 74 11.70 24.26 -3.51
N PHE A 75 12.11 23.51 -4.53
CA PHE A 75 13.46 23.60 -5.08
C PHE A 75 13.73 24.97 -5.74
N MET A 76 12.74 25.53 -6.42
CA MET A 76 12.83 26.86 -7.05
C MET A 76 12.70 28.02 -6.06
N GLY A 77 12.27 27.76 -4.82
CA GLY A 77 11.99 28.80 -3.82
C GLY A 77 10.69 29.56 -4.07
N CYS A 78 9.75 29.02 -4.86
CA CYS A 78 8.45 29.62 -5.18
C CYS A 78 7.26 28.85 -4.56
N TYR A 79 7.48 28.22 -3.40
CA TYR A 79 6.47 27.38 -2.75
C TYR A 79 5.17 28.14 -2.41
N ASP A 80 5.26 29.40 -1.98
CA ASP A 80 4.09 30.23 -1.67
C ASP A 80 3.21 30.50 -2.90
N LEU A 81 3.83 30.66 -4.06
CA LEU A 81 3.10 30.78 -5.33
C LEU A 81 2.31 29.50 -5.61
N TRP A 82 2.94 28.33 -5.45
CA TRP A 82 2.27 27.04 -5.63
C TRP A 82 1.10 26.85 -4.64
N GLU A 83 1.27 27.22 -3.38
CA GLU A 83 0.18 27.20 -2.39
C GLU A 83 -0.99 28.10 -2.81
N SER A 84 -0.71 29.29 -3.34
CA SER A 84 -1.74 30.21 -3.84
C SER A 84 -2.50 29.63 -5.04
N ILE A 85 -1.80 28.96 -5.96
CA ILE A 85 -2.39 28.29 -7.13
C ILE A 85 -3.31 27.16 -6.66
N LYS A 86 -2.85 26.29 -5.76
CA LYS A 86 -3.67 25.21 -5.21
C LYS A 86 -4.97 25.72 -4.59
N LYS A 87 -4.90 26.80 -3.81
CA LYS A 87 -6.07 27.43 -3.18
C LYS A 87 -7.04 27.98 -4.22
N ARG A 88 -6.54 28.72 -5.23
CA ARG A 88 -7.36 29.34 -6.29
C ARG A 88 -8.15 28.32 -7.11
N TYR A 89 -7.54 27.17 -7.40
CA TYR A 89 -8.15 26.10 -8.19
C TYR A 89 -8.79 25.00 -7.32
N HIS A 90 -8.91 25.23 -6.00
CA HIS A 90 -9.46 24.27 -5.03
C HIS A 90 -8.84 22.86 -5.11
N LEU A 91 -7.54 22.78 -5.40
CA LEU A 91 -6.80 21.53 -5.52
C LEU A 91 -6.51 20.97 -4.12
N LYS A 92 -7.04 19.78 -3.84
CA LYS A 92 -6.89 19.08 -2.55
C LYS A 92 -6.05 17.80 -2.71
N TRP A 93 -5.23 17.49 -1.70
CA TRP A 93 -4.44 16.25 -1.64
C TRP A 93 -5.27 14.98 -1.48
N SER A 94 -6.54 15.11 -1.08
CA SER A 94 -7.48 14.02 -0.96
C SER A 94 -8.87 14.50 -1.35
N TYR A 95 -9.54 13.74 -2.19
CA TYR A 95 -10.96 13.90 -2.44
C TYR A 95 -11.68 12.79 -1.69
N ASN A 96 -12.19 13.09 -0.48
CA ASN A 96 -13.12 12.21 0.20
C ASN A 96 -14.50 12.51 -0.37
N ASP A 97 -14.87 11.81 -1.44
CA ASP A 97 -16.22 11.86 -1.96
C ASP A 97 -17.06 10.83 -1.20
N GLY A 98 -18.01 11.30 -0.38
CA GLY A 98 -18.94 10.41 0.32
C GLY A 98 -19.71 9.51 -0.63
N LEU A 99 -19.98 9.98 -1.85
CA LEU A 99 -20.61 9.19 -2.90
C LEU A 99 -19.70 8.05 -3.39
N SER A 100 -18.40 8.31 -3.57
CA SER A 100 -17.42 7.27 -3.91
C SER A 100 -17.31 6.18 -2.83
N PHE A 101 -17.40 6.56 -1.55
CA PHE A 101 -17.43 5.61 -0.44
C PHE A 101 -18.72 4.79 -0.43
N PHE A 102 -19.87 5.47 -0.57
CA PHE A 102 -21.16 4.79 -0.66
C PHE A 102 -21.20 3.80 -1.83
N ASN A 103 -20.79 4.24 -3.02
CA ASN A 103 -20.70 3.40 -4.22
C ASN A 103 -19.73 2.23 -4.04
N ALA A 104 -18.61 2.42 -3.35
CA ALA A 104 -17.67 1.34 -3.08
C ALA A 104 -18.25 0.28 -2.12
N ILE A 105 -19.21 0.64 -1.27
CA ILE A 105 -19.90 -0.30 -0.37
C ILE A 105 -21.07 -0.97 -1.06
N THR A 106 -21.88 -0.21 -1.81
CA THR A 106 -23.13 -0.72 -2.40
C THR A 106 -22.92 -1.44 -3.73
N ASN A 107 -21.95 -0.99 -4.52
CA ASN A 107 -21.66 -1.52 -5.87
C ASN A 107 -20.26 -2.12 -5.97
N GLY A 108 -19.50 -2.17 -4.87
CA GLY A 108 -18.17 -2.76 -4.85
C GLY A 108 -18.19 -4.29 -4.80
N ASP A 109 -17.00 -4.88 -4.94
CA ASP A 109 -16.83 -6.32 -4.84
C ASP A 109 -17.28 -6.86 -3.47
N THR A 110 -18.16 -7.86 -3.48
CA THR A 110 -18.61 -8.55 -2.29
C THR A 110 -17.54 -9.51 -1.79
N LEU A 111 -17.69 -9.99 -0.54
CA LEU A 111 -16.80 -11.03 -0.02
C LEU A 111 -16.78 -12.26 -0.94
N ASP A 112 -17.94 -12.67 -1.45
CA ASP A 112 -18.07 -13.84 -2.33
C ASP A 112 -17.40 -13.62 -3.68
N SER A 113 -17.53 -12.45 -4.31
CA SER A 113 -16.87 -12.19 -5.59
C SER A 113 -15.35 -12.12 -5.44
N MET A 114 -14.87 -11.53 -4.34
CA MET A 114 -13.44 -11.50 -4.02
C MET A 114 -12.91 -12.90 -3.73
N LEU A 115 -13.61 -13.71 -2.93
CA LEU A 115 -13.24 -15.10 -2.64
C LEU A 115 -13.23 -15.94 -3.92
N LYS A 116 -14.23 -15.78 -4.78
CA LYS A 116 -14.30 -16.45 -6.07
C LYS A 116 -13.07 -16.14 -6.92
N TRP A 117 -12.70 -14.86 -7.05
CA TRP A 117 -11.50 -14.49 -7.80
C TRP A 117 -10.23 -15.15 -7.22
N VAL A 118 -10.07 -15.16 -5.89
CA VAL A 118 -8.90 -15.79 -5.25
C VAL A 118 -8.88 -17.30 -5.53
N LYS A 119 -10.01 -18.00 -5.39
CA LYS A 119 -10.13 -19.45 -5.66
C LYS A 119 -9.85 -19.79 -7.12
N ASP A 120 -10.48 -19.06 -8.04
CA ASP A 120 -10.27 -19.25 -9.48
C ASP A 120 -8.81 -18.99 -9.87
N THR A 121 -8.16 -18.01 -9.24
CA THR A 121 -6.73 -17.73 -9.49
C THR A 121 -5.84 -18.85 -8.93
N ILE A 122 -6.12 -19.33 -7.71
CA ILE A 122 -5.38 -20.43 -7.08
C ILE A 122 -5.45 -21.72 -7.90
N SER A 123 -6.60 -22.01 -8.53
CA SER A 123 -6.78 -23.23 -9.33
C SER A 123 -6.03 -23.22 -10.67
N ILE A 124 -5.71 -22.03 -11.20
CA ILE A 124 -4.95 -21.86 -12.44
C ILE A 124 -3.43 -21.89 -12.20
N LEU A 125 -2.99 -21.37 -11.05
CA LEU A 125 -1.56 -21.21 -10.77
C LEU A 125 -0.90 -22.52 -10.30
N PRO A 126 0.41 -22.71 -10.57
CA PRO A 126 1.18 -23.77 -9.92
C PRO A 126 1.05 -23.65 -8.39
N LYS A 127 0.85 -24.77 -7.70
CA LYS A 127 0.60 -24.79 -6.24
C LYS A 127 1.58 -23.94 -5.41
N PRO A 128 2.91 -24.01 -5.62
CA PRO A 128 3.85 -23.17 -4.89
C PRO A 128 3.65 -21.65 -5.11
N ASP A 129 3.15 -21.24 -6.27
CA ASP A 129 2.84 -19.83 -6.56
C ASP A 129 1.48 -19.43 -5.99
N ALA A 130 0.50 -20.32 -6.06
CA ALA A 130 -0.83 -20.13 -5.52
C ALA A 130 -0.80 -19.92 -4.00
N ASN A 131 0.11 -20.59 -3.30
CA ASN A 131 0.33 -20.42 -1.86
C ASN A 131 0.62 -18.95 -1.47
N ILE A 132 1.22 -18.14 -2.36
CA ILE A 132 1.44 -16.71 -2.10
C ILE A 132 0.11 -15.98 -1.89
N LEU A 133 -0.91 -16.29 -2.70
CA LEU A 133 -2.26 -15.69 -2.59
C LEU A 133 -2.94 -16.13 -1.30
N ILE A 134 -2.84 -17.42 -0.95
CA ILE A 134 -3.41 -17.97 0.28
C ILE A 134 -2.76 -17.27 1.48
N TYR A 135 -1.42 -17.25 1.51
CA TYR A 135 -0.63 -16.61 2.56
C TYR A 135 -0.98 -15.12 2.72
N CYS A 136 -1.06 -14.37 1.62
CA CYS A 136 -1.51 -12.97 1.65
C CYS A 136 -2.91 -12.81 2.25
N THR A 137 -3.81 -13.75 1.96
CA THR A 137 -5.21 -13.69 2.39
C THR A 137 -5.37 -14.03 3.87
N VAL A 138 -4.63 -15.01 4.38
CA VAL A 138 -4.72 -15.44 5.78
C VAL A 138 -3.92 -14.56 6.75
N THR A 139 -2.89 -13.86 6.28
CA THR A 139 -2.10 -12.93 7.11
C THR A 139 -2.55 -11.48 7.02
N GLY A 140 -3.28 -11.11 5.96
CA GLY A 140 -3.69 -9.72 5.70
C GLY A 140 -2.52 -8.78 5.35
N LEU A 141 -1.31 -9.29 5.15
CA LEU A 141 -0.14 -8.51 4.77
C LEU A 141 -0.29 -7.90 3.37
N ARG A 142 0.45 -6.81 3.09
CA ARG A 142 0.52 -6.32 1.71
C ARG A 142 1.32 -7.32 0.87
N PRO A 143 1.06 -7.44 -0.44
CA PRO A 143 1.71 -8.45 -1.27
C PRO A 143 3.24 -8.46 -1.17
N THR A 144 3.88 -7.28 -1.13
CA THR A 144 5.34 -7.19 -0.95
C THR A 144 5.79 -7.68 0.42
N GLU A 145 5.08 -7.30 1.49
CA GLU A 145 5.39 -7.71 2.88
C GLU A 145 5.17 -9.22 3.04
N ALA A 146 4.13 -9.79 2.42
CA ALA A 146 3.86 -11.21 2.41
C ALA A 146 5.00 -12.01 1.75
N CYS A 147 5.50 -11.56 0.60
CA CYS A 147 6.65 -12.20 -0.06
C CYS A 147 7.90 -12.20 0.84
N GLN A 148 8.18 -11.07 1.52
CA GLN A 148 9.29 -10.95 2.46
C GLN A 148 9.10 -11.85 3.69
N SER A 149 7.87 -11.96 4.18
CA SER A 149 7.51 -12.83 5.31
C SER A 149 7.69 -14.32 4.97
N ILE A 150 7.29 -14.74 3.76
CA ILE A 150 7.54 -16.10 3.27
C ILE A 150 9.05 -16.41 3.21
N GLU A 151 9.84 -15.47 2.68
CA GLU A 151 11.30 -15.62 2.60
C GLU A 151 11.91 -15.78 4.00
N LEU A 152 11.48 -14.99 4.99
CA LEU A 152 11.93 -15.13 6.37
C LEU A 152 11.51 -16.47 7.01
N ILE A 153 10.29 -16.97 6.75
CA ILE A 153 9.88 -18.31 7.22
C ILE A 153 10.79 -19.40 6.65
N GLN A 154 11.28 -19.23 5.43
CA GLN A 154 12.13 -20.23 4.79
C GLN A 154 13.60 -20.14 5.19
N THR A 155 14.05 -18.98 5.68
CA THR A 155 15.48 -18.70 5.90
C THR A 155 15.85 -18.49 7.36
N ASP A 156 14.94 -17.97 8.19
CA ASP A 156 15.23 -17.49 9.54
C ASP A 156 14.02 -17.68 10.50
N LEU A 157 13.34 -18.83 10.39
CA LEU A 157 12.10 -19.09 11.13
C LEU A 157 12.28 -19.00 12.64
N ASP A 158 13.38 -19.54 13.19
CA ASP A 158 13.58 -19.62 14.64
C ASP A 158 13.70 -18.24 15.31
N ASN A 159 14.23 -17.23 14.60
CA ASN A 159 14.30 -15.86 15.12
C ASN A 159 13.00 -15.08 14.87
N TYR A 160 12.27 -15.44 13.82
CA TYR A 160 11.09 -14.74 13.33
C TYR A 160 9.79 -15.18 14.00
N LEU A 161 9.67 -16.46 14.36
CA LEU A 161 8.50 -17.06 15.00
C LEU A 161 8.62 -17.05 16.52
N ASN A 162 7.62 -16.48 17.18
CA ASN A 162 7.39 -16.70 18.60
C ASN A 162 6.53 -17.97 18.78
N LYS A 163 7.17 -19.08 19.19
CA LYS A 163 6.54 -20.40 19.32
C LYS A 163 5.46 -20.45 20.40
N ASP A 164 5.60 -19.68 21.48
CA ASP A 164 4.63 -19.67 22.59
C ASP A 164 3.30 -19.05 22.17
N SER A 165 3.37 -17.95 21.41
CA SER A 165 2.20 -17.20 20.96
C SER A 165 1.70 -17.61 19.58
N MET A 166 2.49 -18.36 18.81
CA MET A 166 2.30 -18.62 17.37
C MET A 166 2.10 -17.33 16.57
N MET A 167 3.06 -16.43 16.71
CA MET A 167 3.07 -15.13 16.02
C MET A 167 4.38 -14.91 15.26
N LEU A 168 4.28 -14.36 14.06
CA LEU A 168 5.41 -13.82 13.30
C LEU A 168 5.68 -12.40 13.77
N GLU A 169 6.91 -12.14 14.21
CA GLU A 169 7.31 -10.88 14.83
C GLU A 169 7.96 -9.93 13.80
N HIS A 170 7.16 -9.40 12.87
CA HIS A 170 7.61 -8.47 11.81
C HIS A 170 8.38 -7.26 12.33
N PHE A 171 8.05 -6.80 13.55
CA PHE A 171 8.72 -5.66 14.18
C PHE A 171 10.22 -5.88 14.41
N LYS A 172 10.70 -7.13 14.53
CA LYS A 172 12.13 -7.46 14.61
C LYS A 172 12.88 -7.12 13.32
N TYR A 173 12.18 -7.11 12.18
CA TYR A 173 12.72 -6.82 10.86
C TYR A 173 12.20 -5.47 10.34
N ALA A 174 12.42 -4.41 11.13
CA ALA A 174 11.86 -3.09 10.90
C ALA A 174 12.12 -2.53 9.48
N GLU A 175 13.30 -2.78 8.92
CA GLU A 175 13.66 -2.33 7.56
C GLU A 175 12.74 -2.89 6.47
N LEU A 176 12.15 -4.07 6.69
CA LEU A 176 11.24 -4.72 5.75
C LEU A 176 9.79 -4.25 5.97
N PHE A 177 9.34 -4.22 7.23
CA PHE A 177 7.92 -4.10 7.58
C PHE A 177 7.47 -2.76 8.15
N ILE A 178 8.41 -1.93 8.65
CA ILE A 178 8.13 -0.66 9.34
C ILE A 178 8.61 0.49 8.45
N ARG A 179 7.69 1.07 7.69
CA ARG A 179 7.90 2.22 6.79
C ARG A 179 7.22 3.44 7.36
N LYS A 180 7.64 4.66 6.96
CA LYS A 180 7.06 5.94 7.44
C LYS A 180 5.55 5.95 7.71
N THR A 181 4.75 5.40 6.79
CA THR A 181 3.27 5.41 6.90
C THR A 181 2.63 4.03 7.04
N LYS A 182 3.40 2.94 7.02
CA LYS A 182 2.90 1.56 6.93
C LYS A 182 3.75 0.69 7.86
N HIS A 183 3.11 0.04 8.83
CA HIS A 183 3.82 -0.58 9.95
C HIS A 183 3.22 -1.96 10.25
N ALA A 184 3.61 -3.00 9.52
CA ALA A 184 3.18 -4.36 9.85
C ALA A 184 4.00 -4.85 11.04
N PHE A 185 3.34 -5.14 12.18
CA PHE A 185 4.03 -5.49 13.42
C PHE A 185 4.05 -6.99 13.68
N VAL A 186 2.89 -7.64 13.54
CA VAL A 186 2.75 -9.08 13.80
C VAL A 186 1.75 -9.72 12.84
N SER A 187 1.88 -11.02 12.64
CA SER A 187 0.82 -11.86 12.06
C SER A 187 0.60 -13.06 12.97
N ILE A 188 -0.67 -13.35 13.26
CA ILE A 188 -1.07 -14.56 13.99
C ILE A 188 -1.15 -15.69 12.98
N ILE A 189 -0.55 -16.84 13.30
CA ILE A 189 -0.44 -17.99 12.39
C ILE A 189 -0.63 -19.30 13.16
N ASP A 190 -0.69 -20.40 12.42
CA ASP A 190 -0.61 -21.77 12.91
C ASP A 190 0.42 -22.58 12.12
N ASP A 191 0.69 -23.82 12.53
CA ASP A 191 1.67 -24.70 11.89
C ASP A 191 1.35 -24.96 10.41
N SER A 192 0.07 -24.99 10.04
CA SER A 192 -0.34 -25.21 8.66
C SER A 192 0.00 -24.03 7.75
N ILE A 193 -0.03 -22.80 8.28
CA ILE A 193 0.41 -21.59 7.57
C ILE A 193 1.93 -21.59 7.41
N ILE A 194 2.67 -22.06 8.42
CA ILE A 194 4.13 -22.22 8.33
C ILE A 194 4.48 -23.22 7.24
N GLU A 195 3.85 -24.40 7.24
CA GLU A 195 4.06 -25.42 6.22
C GLU A 195 3.69 -24.90 4.82
N LEU A 196 2.59 -24.16 4.70
CA LEU A 196 2.19 -23.52 3.46
C LEU A 196 3.27 -22.56 2.95
N ALA A 197 3.80 -21.70 3.83
CA ALA A 197 4.86 -20.76 3.49
C ALA A 197 6.18 -21.47 3.13
N GLN A 198 6.55 -22.53 3.83
CA GLN A 198 7.74 -23.34 3.50
C GLN A 198 7.65 -23.97 2.11
N ASN A 199 6.45 -24.39 1.69
CA ASN A 199 6.19 -24.96 0.36
C ASN A 199 5.88 -23.91 -0.73
N THR A 200 6.09 -22.62 -0.45
CA THR A 200 5.78 -21.52 -1.37
C THR A 200 6.98 -21.16 -2.24
N SER A 201 6.73 -20.76 -3.49
CA SER A 201 7.78 -20.24 -4.37
C SER A 201 8.33 -18.89 -3.88
N GLN A 202 9.65 -18.76 -3.84
CA GLN A 202 10.31 -17.48 -3.57
C GLN A 202 10.13 -16.54 -4.77
N ARG A 203 9.18 -15.62 -4.66
CA ARG A 203 8.90 -14.62 -5.70
C ARG A 203 8.76 -13.23 -5.13
N SER A 204 9.31 -12.26 -5.86
CA SER A 204 8.98 -10.86 -5.63
C SER A 204 7.54 -10.57 -6.05
N TYR A 205 6.95 -9.50 -5.48
CA TYR A 205 5.64 -9.01 -5.92
C TYR A 205 5.58 -8.75 -7.44
N ASN A 206 6.66 -8.23 -8.03
CA ASN A 206 6.70 -8.00 -9.47
C ASN A 206 6.72 -9.31 -10.26
N SER A 207 7.40 -10.34 -9.75
CA SER A 207 7.40 -11.67 -10.35
C SER A 207 6.01 -12.31 -10.33
N VAL A 208 5.28 -12.18 -9.21
CA VAL A 208 3.86 -12.62 -9.12
C VAL A 208 2.97 -11.85 -10.09
N ARG A 209 3.16 -10.53 -10.21
CA ARG A 209 2.45 -9.70 -11.21
C ARG A 209 2.67 -10.20 -12.63
N MET A 210 3.92 -10.48 -12.98
CA MET A 210 4.26 -10.94 -14.32
C MET A 210 3.71 -12.34 -14.60
N LEU A 211 3.69 -13.22 -13.59
CA LEU A 211 3.05 -14.53 -13.68
C LEU A 211 1.56 -14.41 -14.00
N LEU A 212 0.80 -13.64 -13.20
CA LEU A 212 -0.64 -13.46 -13.41
C LEU A 212 -0.92 -12.90 -14.81
N ARG A 213 -0.15 -11.90 -15.22
CA ARG A 213 -0.26 -11.31 -16.56
C ARG A 213 0.01 -12.33 -17.67
N LYS A 214 1.00 -13.20 -17.50
CA LYS A 214 1.31 -14.28 -18.47
C LYS A 214 0.15 -15.27 -18.61
N GLN A 215 -0.60 -15.50 -17.53
CA GLN A 215 -1.79 -16.36 -17.51
C GLN A 215 -3.07 -15.62 -17.93
N GLY A 216 -2.99 -14.36 -18.36
CA GLY A 216 -4.15 -13.56 -18.74
C GLY A 216 -5.06 -13.15 -17.58
N ILE A 217 -4.59 -13.29 -16.34
CA ILE A 217 -5.36 -12.99 -15.13
C ILE A 217 -5.16 -11.53 -14.72
N GLU A 218 -6.25 -10.81 -14.52
CA GLU A 218 -6.22 -9.44 -13.99
C GLU A 218 -5.76 -9.45 -12.52
N MET A 219 -4.90 -8.49 -12.16
CA MET A 219 -4.25 -8.47 -10.85
C MET A 219 -5.13 -7.83 -9.78
N HIS A 220 -5.78 -8.65 -8.96
CA HIS A 220 -6.60 -8.21 -7.82
C HIS A 220 -6.05 -8.61 -6.44
N MET A 221 -4.73 -8.56 -6.25
CA MET A 221 -4.08 -8.89 -4.96
C MET A 221 -4.58 -8.05 -3.77
N ALA A 222 -5.22 -6.90 -4.02
CA ALA A 222 -5.88 -6.13 -2.98
C ALA A 222 -7.05 -6.89 -2.33
N TYR A 223 -7.67 -7.83 -3.05
CA TYR A 223 -8.76 -8.68 -2.55
C TYR A 223 -8.31 -9.53 -1.38
N CYS A 224 -7.12 -10.13 -1.41
CA CYS A 224 -6.59 -10.93 -0.29
C CYS A 224 -6.71 -10.19 1.04
N ARG A 225 -6.31 -8.93 1.05
CA ARG A 225 -6.35 -8.09 2.24
C ARG A 225 -7.74 -7.57 2.59
N LYS A 226 -8.60 -7.32 1.59
CA LYS A 226 -10.01 -6.98 1.82
C LYS A 226 -10.77 -8.15 2.43
N ILE A 227 -10.59 -9.36 1.87
CA ILE A 227 -11.15 -10.62 2.38
C ILE A 227 -10.76 -10.83 3.83
N PHE A 228 -9.47 -10.72 4.17
CA PHE A 228 -9.01 -10.83 5.55
C PHE A 228 -9.79 -9.89 6.50
N ALA A 229 -9.87 -8.60 6.15
CA ALA A 229 -10.54 -7.61 6.98
C ALA A 229 -12.05 -7.86 7.09
N THR A 230 -12.73 -8.10 5.97
CA THR A 230 -14.17 -8.35 5.93
C THR A 230 -14.53 -9.64 6.65
N TYR A 231 -13.74 -10.70 6.47
CA TYR A 231 -13.97 -11.99 7.11
C TYR A 231 -13.81 -11.90 8.63
N LEU A 232 -12.71 -11.32 9.12
CA LEU A 232 -12.52 -11.14 10.56
C LEU A 232 -13.60 -10.25 11.17
N ARG A 233 -14.01 -9.18 10.47
CA ARG A 233 -15.07 -8.30 10.94
C ARG A 233 -16.41 -9.03 11.06
N ASN A 234 -16.76 -9.85 10.07
CA ASN A 234 -17.98 -10.65 10.09
C ASN A 234 -17.97 -11.73 11.19
N ASN A 235 -16.79 -12.14 11.65
CA ASN A 235 -16.61 -13.06 12.77
C ASN A 235 -16.44 -12.34 14.13
N GLY A 236 -16.80 -11.05 14.22
CA GLY A 236 -16.86 -10.31 15.48
C GLY A 236 -15.57 -9.63 15.92
N ILE A 237 -14.48 -9.74 15.14
CA ILE A 237 -13.22 -9.07 15.49
C ILE A 237 -13.36 -7.56 15.33
N GLN A 238 -12.81 -6.83 16.29
CA GLN A 238 -12.86 -5.37 16.36
C GLN A 238 -12.01 -4.73 15.24
N PRO A 239 -12.48 -3.68 14.55
CA PRO A 239 -11.75 -3.02 13.47
C PRO A 239 -10.36 -2.54 13.86
N GLU A 240 -10.17 -2.17 15.11
CA GLU A 240 -8.91 -1.71 15.69
C GLU A 240 -7.83 -2.80 15.68
N ILE A 241 -8.23 -4.02 16.03
CA ILE A 241 -7.37 -5.21 15.97
C ILE A 241 -7.08 -5.58 14.52
N ILE A 242 -8.10 -5.55 13.66
CA ILE A 242 -7.92 -5.82 12.23
C ILE A 242 -6.94 -4.83 11.60
N ASP A 243 -7.09 -3.53 11.88
CA ASP A 243 -6.19 -2.49 11.42
C ASP A 243 -4.76 -2.72 11.92
N LEU A 244 -4.58 -3.10 13.20
CA LEU A 244 -3.28 -3.43 13.77
C LEU A 244 -2.60 -4.62 13.07
N LEU A 245 -3.31 -5.73 12.89
CA LEU A 245 -2.80 -6.92 12.17
C LEU A 245 -2.43 -6.60 10.73
N GLN A 246 -3.19 -5.70 10.13
CA GLN A 246 -2.92 -5.17 8.81
C GLN A 246 -1.78 -4.13 8.79
N GLY A 247 -1.24 -3.74 9.94
CA GLY A 247 -0.19 -2.75 10.04
C GLY A 247 -0.62 -1.33 9.70
N ARG A 248 -1.85 -0.99 10.12
CA ARG A 248 -2.40 0.35 10.16
C ARG A 248 -2.41 0.79 11.61
N VAL A 249 -1.88 1.99 11.87
CA VAL A 249 -1.91 2.60 13.21
C VAL A 249 -3.01 3.66 13.20
N PRO A 250 -4.15 3.43 13.89
CA PRO A 250 -5.22 4.40 13.94
C PRO A 250 -4.77 5.69 14.62
N LYS A 251 -5.33 6.83 14.18
CA LYS A 251 -5.02 8.15 14.78
C LYS A 251 -5.83 8.44 16.04
N SER A 252 -6.76 7.57 16.43
CA SER A 252 -7.65 7.80 17.56
C SER A 252 -6.87 7.92 18.87
N VAL A 253 -7.24 8.91 19.68
CA VAL A 253 -6.70 9.12 21.04
C VAL A 253 -7.02 7.91 21.92
N PHE A 254 -8.23 7.35 21.79
CA PHE A 254 -8.65 6.15 22.52
C PHE A 254 -7.65 5.01 22.31
N LEU A 255 -7.29 4.74 21.06
CA LEU A 255 -6.39 3.64 20.72
C LEU A 255 -4.96 3.84 21.21
N ARG A 256 -4.47 5.09 21.17
CA ARG A 256 -3.12 5.41 21.63
C ARG A 256 -3.01 5.31 23.15
N HIS A 257 -3.99 5.82 23.88
CA HIS A 257 -3.85 6.09 25.31
C HIS A 257 -4.63 5.13 26.21
N TYR A 258 -5.72 4.53 25.73
CA TYR A 258 -6.68 3.84 26.59
C TYR A 258 -6.91 2.38 26.21
N TYR A 259 -6.92 2.06 24.91
CA TYR A 259 -7.17 0.69 24.45
C TYR A 259 -5.96 -0.20 24.75
N ARG A 260 -6.15 -1.16 25.66
CA ARG A 260 -5.15 -2.14 26.08
C ARG A 260 -5.77 -3.54 26.08
N PRO A 261 -6.09 -4.09 24.90
CA PRO A 261 -6.64 -5.44 24.80
C PRO A 261 -5.55 -6.45 25.18
N ASN A 262 -5.94 -7.55 25.81
CA ASN A 262 -5.08 -8.73 25.82
C ASN A 262 -4.89 -9.19 24.37
N MET A 263 -3.71 -9.69 24.02
CA MET A 263 -3.45 -10.20 22.66
C MET A 263 -4.42 -11.34 22.36
N ILE A 264 -5.41 -11.08 21.51
CA ILE A 264 -6.55 -11.96 21.25
C ILE A 264 -6.17 -13.10 20.28
N SER A 265 -5.04 -13.76 20.54
CA SER A 265 -4.58 -14.94 19.80
C SER A 265 -5.72 -15.96 19.64
N ASP A 266 -6.45 -16.18 20.73
CA ASP A 266 -7.34 -17.33 20.87
C ASP A 266 -8.68 -17.14 20.13
N GLU A 267 -9.14 -15.91 19.94
CA GLU A 267 -10.34 -15.63 19.11
C GLU A 267 -9.98 -15.53 17.62
N ILE A 268 -8.74 -15.11 17.31
CA ILE A 268 -8.31 -14.84 15.94
C ILE A 268 -7.83 -16.12 15.24
N LYS A 269 -7.09 -16.99 15.94
CA LYS A 269 -6.60 -18.27 15.38
C LYS A 269 -7.72 -19.12 14.75
N PRO A 270 -8.87 -19.36 15.40
CA PRO A 270 -9.97 -20.11 14.79
C PRO A 270 -10.52 -19.45 13.53
N CYS A 271 -10.56 -18.12 13.49
CA CYS A 271 -11.01 -17.38 12.32
C CYS A 271 -10.03 -17.54 11.14
N ILE A 272 -8.73 -17.43 11.41
CA ILE A 272 -7.68 -17.59 10.40
C ILE A 272 -7.69 -19.02 9.85
N PHE A 273 -7.79 -20.03 10.72
CA PHE A 273 -7.88 -21.43 10.32
C PHE A 273 -9.08 -21.71 9.41
N LYS A 274 -10.27 -21.22 9.79
CA LYS A 274 -11.48 -21.34 8.94
C LYS A 274 -11.33 -20.61 7.62
N LEU A 275 -10.70 -19.43 7.60
CA LEU A 275 -10.44 -18.68 6.37
C LEU A 275 -9.50 -19.46 5.44
N GLN A 276 -8.45 -20.07 5.98
CA GLN A 276 -7.56 -20.92 5.20
C GLN A 276 -8.30 -22.11 4.60
N GLN A 277 -9.11 -22.82 5.39
CA GLN A 277 -9.94 -23.92 4.89
C GLN A 277 -10.86 -23.46 3.76
N LEU A 278 -11.52 -22.31 3.90
CA LEU A 278 -12.35 -21.75 2.84
C LEU A 278 -11.62 -21.57 1.52
N LEU A 279 -10.31 -21.30 1.54
CA LEU A 279 -9.47 -21.11 0.36
C LEU A 279 -8.91 -22.42 -0.21
N THR A 280 -8.70 -23.44 0.64
CA THR A 280 -8.07 -24.71 0.26
C THR A 280 -9.06 -25.83 -0.06
N ILE A 281 -10.35 -25.65 0.21
CA ILE A 281 -11.39 -26.61 -0.17
C ILE A 281 -11.62 -26.54 -1.69
N ASN A 282 -11.10 -27.55 -2.38
CA ASN A 282 -11.64 -28.14 -3.61
C ASN A 282 -12.18 -29.52 -3.27
#